data_AF-A0A5J4VC23-F1
#
_entry.id   AF-A0A5J4VC23-F1
#
_cell.length_a   1.000
_cell.length_b   1.000
_cell.length_c   1.000
_cell.angle_alpha   90.00
_cell.angle_beta   90.00
_cell.angle_gamma   90.00
#
_symmetry.space_group_name_H-M   'P 1'
#
loop_
_entity.id
_entity.type
_entity.pdbx_description
1 polymer ?
#
loop_
_entity_poly.entity_id
_entity_poly.type
_entity_poly.pdbx_seq_one_letter_code
_entity_poly.pdbx_strand_id
1 'polypeptide(L)'
;MDIGDTSSIDFQLQNVVATASLGTHVNLTKIAANARNVEFNPRLHPAALLRLLEPKATVMVYSSGSMTCTGAKSEEDALYALRKVAKSVRKCFSDEKEGIVINFKDYKIHNMMVKCNINFPVRLEMLYNDTPRSQEV
;
A
#
# COMPACT_ATOMS: atom_id res chain seq x y z
N MET A 1 30.77 9.07 23.12
CA MET A 1 29.47 8.78 23.76
C MET A 1 29.01 7.50 23.11
N ASP A 2 29.26 6.36 23.75
CA ASP A 2 28.70 5.10 23.28
C ASP A 2 27.19 5.25 23.30
N ILE A 3 26.56 5.11 22.14
CA ILE A 3 25.13 4.84 22.10
C ILE A 3 25.01 3.48 22.77
N GLY A 4 24.67 3.48 24.06
CA GLY A 4 24.40 2.26 24.81
C GLY A 4 23.48 1.36 23.99
N ASP A 5 23.65 0.06 24.16
CA ASP A 5 23.06 -1.01 23.36
C ASP A 5 21.74 -0.64 22.64
N THR A 6 21.85 -0.40 21.33
CA THR A 6 20.71 -0.04 20.45
C THR A 6 19.70 -1.17 20.28
N SER A 7 20.02 -2.36 20.80
CA SER A 7 19.11 -3.51 20.90
C SER A 7 17.80 -3.21 21.63
N SER A 8 17.74 -2.12 22.40
CA SER A 8 16.56 -1.71 23.18
C SER A 8 15.58 -0.77 22.45
N ILE A 9 15.90 -0.29 21.24
CA ILE A 9 14.99 0.61 20.48
C ILE A 9 13.97 -0.23 19.71
N ASP A 10 12.71 -0.14 20.11
CA ASP A 10 11.59 -0.78 19.40
C ASP A 10 11.21 0.00 18.13
N PHE A 11 11.36 -0.64 16.97
CA PHE A 11 10.97 -0.12 15.68
C PHE A 11 9.63 -0.72 15.25
N GLN A 12 8.61 0.12 15.16
CA GLN A 12 7.26 -0.28 14.82
C GLN A 12 6.91 0.16 13.41
N LEU A 13 6.69 -0.80 12.51
CA LEU A 13 6.15 -0.55 11.19
C LEU A 13 4.72 -0.02 11.31
N GLN A 14 4.47 1.17 10.76
CA GLN A 14 3.17 1.84 10.83
C GLN A 14 2.37 1.67 9.54
N ASN A 15 3.05 1.66 8.40
CA ASN A 15 2.40 1.62 7.10
C ASN A 15 3.35 1.10 6.02
N VAL A 16 2.85 0.22 5.18
CA VAL A 16 3.49 -0.23 3.94
C VAL A 16 2.64 0.20 2.76
N VAL A 17 3.27 0.89 1.81
CA VAL A 17 2.67 1.24 0.52
C VAL A 17 3.27 0.33 -0.53
N ALA A 18 2.42 -0.45 -1.20
CA ALA A 18 2.83 -1.39 -2.22
C ALA A 18 1.95 -1.29 -3.47
N THR A 19 2.47 -1.75 -4.61
CA THR A 19 1.71 -1.86 -5.86
C THR A 19 1.78 -3.27 -6.42
N ALA A 20 0.83 -3.61 -7.29
CA ALA A 20 0.89 -4.77 -8.16
C ALA A 20 0.08 -4.49 -9.43
N SER A 21 0.13 -5.40 -10.41
CA SER A 21 -0.64 -5.34 -11.63
C SER A 21 -1.48 -6.61 -11.81
N LEU A 22 -2.70 -6.45 -12.32
CA LEU A 22 -3.56 -7.55 -12.79
C LEU A 22 -3.12 -8.06 -14.17
N GLY A 23 -2.21 -7.36 -14.84
CA GLY A 23 -1.69 -7.73 -16.15
C GLY A 23 -2.65 -7.54 -17.33
N THR A 24 -3.81 -6.94 -17.08
CA THR A 24 -4.83 -6.65 -18.10
C THR A 24 -5.67 -5.44 -17.69
N HIS A 25 -6.27 -4.78 -18.66
CA HIS A 25 -7.23 -3.70 -18.41
C HIS A 25 -8.52 -4.23 -17.79
N VAL A 26 -9.16 -3.41 -16.96
CA VAL A 26 -10.38 -3.78 -16.24
C VAL A 26 -11.45 -2.69 -16.31
N ASN A 27 -12.71 -3.10 -16.38
CA ASN A 27 -13.85 -2.18 -16.31
C ASN A 27 -14.21 -1.88 -14.85
N LEU A 28 -13.88 -0.67 -14.39
CA LEU A 28 -14.11 -0.24 -13.00
C LEU A 28 -15.59 -0.14 -12.63
N THR A 29 -16.46 0.25 -13.57
CA THR A 29 -17.91 0.31 -13.36
C THR A 29 -18.46 -1.09 -13.07
N LYS A 30 -17.97 -2.10 -13.78
CA LYS A 30 -18.35 -3.50 -13.55
C LYS A 30 -17.85 -4.01 -12.20
N ILE A 31 -16.63 -3.66 -11.80
CA ILE A 31 -16.11 -3.99 -10.46
C ILE A 31 -17.01 -3.35 -9.39
N ALA A 32 -17.32 -2.06 -9.52
CA ALA A 32 -18.17 -1.35 -8.57
C ALA A 32 -19.59 -1.93 -8.45
N ALA A 33 -20.15 -2.45 -9.54
CA ALA A 33 -21.46 -3.07 -9.55
C ALA A 33 -21.50 -4.46 -8.88
N ASN A 34 -20.41 -5.22 -8.91
CA ASN A 34 -20.39 -6.63 -8.51
C ASN A 34 -19.60 -6.90 -7.22
N ALA A 35 -18.63 -6.05 -6.88
CA ALA A 35 -17.83 -6.21 -5.68
C ALA A 35 -18.51 -5.55 -4.48
N ARG A 36 -18.33 -6.15 -3.31
CA ARG A 36 -18.77 -5.57 -2.02
C ARG A 36 -17.76 -4.54 -1.54
N ASN A 37 -18.25 -3.49 -0.88
CA ASN A 37 -17.43 -2.45 -0.23
C ASN A 37 -16.46 -1.74 -1.20
N VAL A 38 -16.97 -1.38 -2.38
CA VAL A 38 -16.23 -0.63 -3.39
C VAL A 38 -16.78 0.78 -3.48
N GLU A 39 -15.90 1.77 -3.36
CA GLU A 39 -16.18 3.18 -3.60
C GLU A 39 -15.63 3.53 -4.99
N PHE A 40 -16.50 3.91 -5.94
CA PHE A 40 -16.08 4.36 -7.26
C PHE A 40 -16.95 5.52 -7.73
N ASN A 41 -16.31 6.68 -7.93
CA ASN A 41 -16.91 7.84 -8.57
C ASN A 41 -15.91 8.43 -9.56
N PRO A 42 -16.04 8.16 -10.87
CA PRO A 42 -15.05 8.57 -11.87
C PRO A 42 -14.93 10.09 -12.01
N ARG A 43 -15.91 10.87 -11.51
CA ARG A 43 -15.82 12.34 -11.47
C ARG A 43 -14.90 12.84 -10.35
N LEU A 44 -14.71 12.05 -9.29
CA LEU A 44 -13.88 12.42 -8.13
C LEU A 44 -12.50 11.77 -8.19
N HIS A 45 -12.42 10.50 -8.60
CA HIS A 45 -11.17 9.76 -8.61
C HIS A 45 -11.18 8.66 -9.71
N PRO A 46 -10.06 8.48 -10.46
CA PRO A 46 -10.01 7.54 -11.59
C PRO A 46 -9.88 6.06 -11.17
N ALA A 47 -9.74 5.76 -9.88
CA ALA A 47 -9.60 4.40 -9.36
C ALA A 47 -10.81 3.97 -8.53
N ALA A 48 -11.11 2.68 -8.55
CA ALA A 48 -12.04 2.06 -7.61
C ALA A 48 -11.32 1.76 -6.29
N LEU A 49 -11.86 2.23 -5.16
CA LEU A 49 -11.33 1.99 -3.82
C LEU A 49 -12.02 0.78 -3.20
N LEU A 50 -11.23 -0.17 -2.71
CA LEU A 50 -11.69 -1.34 -1.95
C LEU A 50 -11.08 -1.31 -0.56
N ARG A 51 -11.94 -1.30 0.47
CA ARG A 51 -11.50 -1.32 1.87
C ARG A 51 -11.59 -2.73 2.43
N LEU A 52 -10.47 -3.25 2.90
CA LEU A 52 -10.37 -4.54 3.55
C LEU A 52 -10.38 -4.38 5.07
N LEU A 53 -11.10 -5.26 5.75
CA LEU A 53 -11.09 -5.35 7.22
C LEU A 53 -9.88 -6.14 7.71
N GLU A 54 -9.58 -7.26 7.05
CA GLU A 54 -8.48 -8.16 7.40
C GLU A 54 -7.70 -8.60 6.14
N PRO A 55 -6.39 -8.24 6.06
CA PRO A 55 -5.72 -7.22 6.87
C PRO A 55 -6.37 -5.84 6.64
N LYS A 56 -6.29 -4.95 7.63
CA LYS A 56 -6.83 -3.59 7.50
C LYS A 56 -5.99 -2.84 6.47
N ALA A 57 -6.54 -2.65 5.28
CA ALA A 57 -5.85 -2.00 4.16
C ALA A 57 -6.86 -1.41 3.18
N THR A 58 -6.43 -0.41 2.42
CA THR A 58 -7.18 0.14 1.29
C THR A 58 -6.42 -0.14 0.01
N VAL A 59 -7.10 -0.77 -0.95
CA VAL A 59 -6.56 -1.06 -2.28
C VAL A 59 -7.29 -0.21 -3.31
N MET A 60 -6.53 0.51 -4.12
CA MET A 60 -7.01 1.24 -5.28
C MET A 60 -6.75 0.40 -6.54
N VAL A 61 -7.77 0.24 -7.38
CA VAL A 61 -7.67 -0.46 -8.67
C VAL A 61 -7.93 0.53 -9.79
N TYR A 62 -7.00 0.61 -10.76
CA TYR A 62 -7.08 1.49 -11.91
C TYR A 62 -7.57 0.72 -13.14
N SER A 63 -8.12 1.43 -14.13
CA SER A 63 -8.60 0.82 -15.40
C SER A 63 -7.50 0.14 -16.20
N SER A 64 -6.23 0.51 -15.98
CA SER A 64 -5.04 -0.17 -16.52
C SER A 64 -4.79 -1.56 -15.93
N GLY A 65 -5.50 -1.93 -14.86
CA GLY A 65 -5.21 -3.13 -14.07
C GLY A 65 -4.12 -2.93 -13.03
N SER A 66 -3.49 -1.75 -12.96
CA SER A 66 -2.59 -1.40 -11.87
C SER A 66 -3.35 -1.31 -10.56
N MET A 67 -2.68 -1.66 -9.46
CA MET A 67 -3.24 -1.61 -8.11
C MET A 67 -2.24 -1.00 -7.14
N THR A 68 -2.76 -0.26 -6.16
CA THR A 68 -1.97 0.30 -5.05
C THR A 68 -2.63 -0.07 -3.73
N CYS A 69 -1.84 -0.59 -2.79
CA CYS A 69 -2.26 -0.89 -1.43
C CYS A 69 -1.63 0.10 -0.46
N THR A 70 -2.43 0.57 0.50
CA THR A 70 -2.04 1.47 1.58
C THR A 70 -2.70 1.04 2.90
N GLY A 71 -2.11 1.41 4.03
CA GLY A 71 -2.64 1.15 5.36
C GLY A 71 -2.27 -0.22 5.95
N ALA A 72 -1.54 -1.06 5.20
CA ALA A 72 -1.04 -2.34 5.68
C ALA A 72 0.08 -2.13 6.70
N LYS A 73 0.14 -2.97 7.74
CA LYS A 73 1.15 -2.88 8.83
C LYS A 73 2.34 -3.83 8.66
N SER A 74 2.37 -4.61 7.60
CA SER A 74 3.51 -5.43 7.20
C SER A 74 3.56 -5.56 5.67
N GLU A 75 4.69 -6.05 5.17
CA GLU A 75 4.84 -6.41 3.76
C GLU A 75 3.87 -7.54 3.38
N GLU A 76 3.75 -8.56 4.23
CA GLU A 76 2.88 -9.72 4.02
C GLU A 76 1.41 -9.30 3.95
N ASP A 77 0.99 -8.38 4.82
CA ASP A 77 -0.35 -7.80 4.81
C ASP A 77 -0.63 -7.06 3.51
N ALA A 78 0.32 -6.26 3.02
CA ALA A 78 0.18 -5.54 1.76
C ALA A 78 0.05 -6.51 0.56
N LEU A 79 0.90 -7.54 0.52
CA LEU A 79 0.86 -8.57 -0.51
C LEU A 79 -0.46 -9.37 -0.46
N TYR A 80 -0.90 -9.74 0.74
CA TYR A 80 -2.16 -10.46 0.93
C TYR A 80 -3.36 -9.61 0.50
N ALA A 81 -3.39 -8.33 0.89
CA ALA A 81 -4.43 -7.38 0.50
C ALA A 81 -4.57 -7.28 -1.03
N LEU A 82 -3.46 -7.08 -1.73
CA LEU A 82 -3.43 -7.00 -3.20
C LEU A 82 -3.91 -8.30 -3.85
N ARG A 83 -3.46 -9.46 -3.35
CA ARG A 83 -3.90 -10.77 -3.86
C ARG A 83 -5.39 -11.03 -3.60
N LYS A 84 -5.91 -10.64 -2.44
CA LYS A 84 -7.32 -10.76 -2.07
C LYS A 84 -8.21 -9.92 -2.98
N VAL A 85 -7.77 -8.70 -3.29
CA VAL A 85 -8.47 -7.83 -4.24
C VAL A 85 -8.39 -8.38 -5.66
N ALA A 86 -7.23 -8.85 -6.13
CA ALA A 86 -7.12 -9.49 -7.44
C ALA A 86 -8.09 -10.67 -7.63
N LYS A 87 -8.22 -11.52 -6.60
CA LYS A 87 -9.20 -12.63 -6.59
C LYS A 87 -10.64 -12.13 -6.61
N SER A 88 -10.95 -11.06 -5.89
CA SER A 88 -12.30 -10.47 -5.84
C SER A 88 -12.67 -9.83 -7.18
N VAL A 89 -11.72 -9.12 -7.80
CA VAL A 89 -11.85 -8.59 -9.15
C VAL A 89 -12.13 -9.72 -10.13
N ARG A 90 -11.34 -10.81 -10.12
CA ARG A 90 -11.59 -11.98 -10.98
C ARG A 90 -13.03 -12.49 -10.92
N LYS A 91 -13.60 -12.56 -9.71
CA LYS A 91 -14.98 -13.03 -9.48
C LYS A 91 -16.04 -12.09 -10.08
N CYS A 92 -15.75 -10.80 -10.20
CA CYS A 92 -16.68 -9.83 -10.79
C CYS A 92 -16.86 -10.01 -12.31
N PHE A 93 -16.01 -10.82 -12.95
CA PHE A 93 -16.06 -11.11 -14.39
C PHE A 93 -16.36 -12.58 -14.68
N SER A 94 -16.83 -13.35 -13.68
CA SER A 94 -17.12 -14.77 -13.85
C SER A 94 -18.27 -15.08 -14.81
N ASP A 95 -19.18 -14.13 -15.04
CA ASP A 95 -20.33 -14.30 -15.95
C ASP A 95 -19.98 -14.07 -17.43
N GLU A 96 -18.73 -13.68 -17.75
CA GLU A 96 -18.31 -13.50 -19.13
C GLU A 96 -17.99 -14.84 -19.78
N LYS A 97 -18.51 -15.07 -21.00
CA LYS A 97 -18.28 -16.29 -21.77
C LYS A 97 -16.80 -16.62 -21.97
N GLU A 98 -15.94 -15.61 -22.02
CA GLU A 98 -14.48 -15.77 -22.18
C GLU A 98 -13.71 -15.55 -20.87
N GLY A 99 -14.36 -15.07 -19.82
CA GLY A 99 -13.73 -14.69 -18.56
C GLY A 99 -12.65 -13.61 -18.69
N ILE A 100 -12.13 -13.14 -17.56
CA ILE A 100 -10.95 -12.27 -17.54
C ILE A 100 -9.71 -13.06 -17.13
N VAL A 101 -8.65 -12.94 -17.93
CA VAL A 101 -7.33 -13.51 -17.58
C VAL A 101 -6.60 -12.50 -16.71
N ILE A 102 -6.50 -12.79 -15.41
CA ILE A 102 -5.70 -11.99 -14.47
C ILE A 102 -4.35 -12.67 -14.27
N ASN A 103 -3.29 -11.92 -14.54
CA ASN A 103 -1.91 -12.30 -14.25
C ASN A 103 -1.37 -11.36 -13.17
N PHE A 104 -1.38 -11.81 -11.92
CA PHE A 104 -0.86 -11.02 -10.80
C PHE A 104 0.65 -10.92 -10.90
N LYS A 105 1.16 -9.72 -11.17
CA LYS A 105 2.60 -9.48 -11.37
C LYS A 105 3.02 -8.10 -10.86
N ASP A 106 4.31 -7.80 -11.01
CA ASP A 106 4.91 -6.49 -10.74
C ASP A 106 4.64 -6.01 -9.29
N TYR A 107 4.64 -6.94 -8.34
CA TYR A 107 4.55 -6.59 -6.92
C TYR A 107 5.79 -5.81 -6.50
N LYS A 108 5.58 -4.64 -5.89
CA LYS A 108 6.66 -3.76 -5.44
C LYS A 108 6.24 -2.96 -4.22
N ILE A 109 7.12 -2.88 -3.22
CA ILE A 109 6.99 -1.94 -2.11
C ILE A 109 7.58 -0.60 -2.54
N HIS A 110 6.82 0.47 -2.32
CA HIS A 110 7.25 1.84 -2.64
C HIS A 110 7.70 2.62 -1.42
N ASN A 111 7.02 2.43 -0.29
CA ASN A 111 7.32 3.16 0.92
C ASN A 111 7.01 2.31 2.16
N MET A 112 7.80 2.51 3.21
CA MET A 112 7.59 1.97 4.54
C MET A 112 7.74 3.10 5.55
N MET A 113 6.73 3.27 6.42
CA MET A 113 6.78 4.20 7.54
C MET A 113 7.12 3.42 8.80
N VAL A 114 8.19 3.82 9.48
CA VAL A 114 8.62 3.23 10.75
C VAL A 114 8.57 4.31 11.83
N LYS A 115 8.09 3.94 13.00
CA LYS A 115 8.09 4.77 14.20
C LYS A 115 8.94 4.09 15.27
N CYS A 116 9.80 4.84 15.94
CA CYS A 116 10.51 4.37 17.13
C CYS A 116 10.48 5.43 18.23
N ASN A 117 10.79 5.01 19.45
CA ASN A 117 10.99 5.89 20.59
C ASN A 117 12.35 5.61 21.21
N ILE A 118 13.18 6.66 21.31
CA ILE A 118 14.52 6.60 21.89
C ILE A 118 14.52 6.81 23.41
N ASN A 119 13.37 7.11 24.02
CA ASN A 119 13.17 7.20 25.48
C ASN A 119 14.05 8.23 26.21
N PHE A 120 14.62 9.21 25.50
CA PHE A 120 15.28 10.38 26.08
C PHE A 120 14.99 11.64 25.26
N PRO A 121 15.02 12.84 25.88
CA PRO A 121 14.80 14.09 25.16
C PRO A 121 15.98 14.43 24.24
N VAL A 122 15.69 14.94 23.04
CA VAL A 122 16.69 15.41 22.08
C VAL A 122 16.63 16.93 21.96
N ARG A 123 17.78 17.59 22.09
CA ARG A 123 17.92 19.03 21.82
C ARG A 123 18.15 19.24 20.32
N LEU A 124 17.07 19.56 19.60
CA LEU A 124 17.10 19.70 18.13
C LEU A 124 18.05 20.82 17.65
N GLU A 125 18.27 21.86 18.45
CA GLU A 125 19.20 22.95 18.11
C GLU A 125 20.65 22.47 17.99
N MET A 126 21.11 21.64 18.94
CA MET A 126 22.45 21.05 18.87
C MET A 126 22.56 20.11 17.67
N LEU A 127 21.53 19.26 17.46
CA LEU A 127 21.49 18.34 16.33
C LEU A 127 21.58 19.07 14.98
N TYR A 128 20.87 20.20 14.84
CA TYR A 128 20.92 21.03 13.64
C TYR A 128 22.33 21.60 13.39
N ASN A 129 22.98 22.11 14.44
CA ASN A 129 24.30 22.73 14.32
C ASN A 129 25.44 21.72 14.09
N ASP A 130 25.31 20.50 14.63
CA ASP A 130 26.30 19.43 14.50
C ASP A 130 26.20 18.66 13.16
N THR A 131 25.11 18.85 12.40
CA THR A 131 24.94 18.19 11.11
C THR A 131 25.81 18.90 10.06
N PRO A 132 26.78 18.22 9.41
CA PRO A 132 27.60 18.83 8.40
C PRO A 132 26.70 19.34 7.27
N ARG A 133 26.81 20.63 6.94
CA ARG A 133 26.09 21.21 5.80
C ARG A 133 26.51 20.43 4.56
N SER A 134 25.59 19.67 3.99
CA SER A 134 25.74 19.20 2.62
C SER A 134 25.93 20.45 1.78
N GLN A 135 27.14 20.65 1.24
CA GLN A 135 27.38 21.72 0.29
C GLN A 135 26.37 21.52 -0.85
N GLU A 136 25.60 22.56 -1.13
CA GLU A 136 24.66 22.60 -2.25
C GLU A 136 25.44 22.27 -3.53
N VAL A 137 24.98 21.25 -4.27
CA VAL A 137 25.41 20.94 -5.65
C VAL A 137 24.30 21.39 -6.58
#